data_AF-A0A849D658-F1
#
_entry.id   AF-A0A849D658-F1
#
_cell.length_a   1.000
_cell.length_b   1.000
_cell.length_c   1.000
_cell.angle_alpha   90.00
_cell.angle_beta   90.00
_cell.angle_gamma   90.00
#
_symmetry.space_group_name_H-M   'P 1'
#
loop_
_entity.id
_entity.type
_entity.pdbx_description
1 polymer ?
#
loop_
_entity_poly.entity_id
_entity_poly.type
_entity_poly.pdbx_seq_one_letter_code
_entity_poly.pdbx_strand_id
1 'polypeptide(L)'
;MCKVQKKKKTIVWMSAWKGYMLATFYFPVRLLDEILALDIQKELKEKIVATKNVGKSKPCTFEIRDQQVLVDFEKVMQLKIKAK
;
A
#
# COMPACT_ATOMS: atom_id res chain seq x y z
N MET A 1 3.05 -6.39 -14.96
CA MET A 1 3.14 -5.55 -13.74
C MET A 1 3.25 -4.10 -14.17
N CYS A 2 2.37 -3.23 -13.67
CA CYS A 2 2.28 -1.83 -14.08
C CYS A 2 2.57 -0.92 -12.88
N LYS A 3 3.31 0.16 -13.09
CA LYS A 3 3.49 1.20 -12.07
C LYS A 3 2.49 2.32 -12.31
N VAL A 4 1.88 2.81 -11.24
CA VAL A 4 1.06 4.02 -11.25
C VAL A 4 1.90 5.15 -10.66
N GLN A 5 2.03 6.26 -11.38
CA GLN A 5 2.91 7.36 -11.01
C GLN A 5 2.15 8.68 -10.90
N LYS A 6 2.58 9.53 -9.96
CA LYS A 6 2.23 10.95 -9.91
C LYS A 6 3.49 11.74 -10.27
N LYS A 7 3.51 12.35 -11.46
CA LYS A 7 4.73 12.92 -12.07
C LYS A 7 5.83 11.84 -12.13
N LYS A 8 7.01 12.09 -11.55
CA LYS A 8 8.13 11.13 -11.53
C LYS A 8 8.04 10.09 -10.41
N LYS A 9 7.11 10.26 -9.45
CA LYS A 9 7.02 9.42 -8.25
C LYS A 9 6.10 8.24 -8.47
N THR A 10 6.60 7.03 -8.21
CA THR A 10 5.76 5.83 -8.16
C THR A 10 4.92 5.81 -6.89
N ILE A 11 3.61 5.73 -7.06
CA ILE A 11 2.63 5.66 -5.97
C ILE A 11 2.41 4.19 -5.61
N VAL A 12 2.00 3.37 -6.59
CA VAL A 12 1.65 1.98 -6.37
C VAL A 12 2.10 1.12 -7.55
N TRP A 13 2.50 -0.12 -7.27
CA TRP A 13 2.73 -1.15 -8.28
C TRP A 13 1.52 -2.06 -8.31
N MET A 14 0.99 -2.33 -9.50
CA MET A 14 -0.19 -3.15 -9.68
C MET A 14 0.08 -4.33 -10.61
N SER A 15 -0.60 -5.44 -10.35
CA SER A 15 -0.64 -6.58 -11.25
C SER A 15 -2.05 -7.16 -11.27
N ALA A 16 -2.55 -7.46 -12.47
CA ALA A 16 -3.83 -8.12 -12.64
C ALA A 16 -3.66 -9.63 -12.53
N TRP A 17 -4.56 -10.28 -11.81
CA TRP A 17 -4.63 -11.71 -11.62
C TRP A 17 -6.05 -12.19 -11.93
N LYS A 18 -6.23 -13.50 -12.11
CA LYS A 18 -7.57 -14.05 -12.36
C LYS A 18 -8.45 -13.81 -11.12
N GLY A 19 -9.43 -12.93 -11.24
CA GLY A 19 -10.42 -12.62 -10.20
C GLY A 19 -9.99 -11.60 -9.14
N TYR A 20 -8.83 -10.95 -9.26
CA TYR A 20 -8.39 -9.89 -8.35
C TYR A 20 -7.24 -9.06 -8.93
N MET A 21 -6.90 -7.95 -8.28
CA MET A 21 -5.65 -7.22 -8.55
C MET A 21 -4.79 -7.20 -7.29
N LEU A 22 -3.47 -7.36 -7.46
CA LEU A 22 -2.51 -7.04 -6.41
C LEU A 22 -2.04 -5.61 -6.60
N ALA A 23 -2.06 -4.84 -5.52
CA ALA A 23 -1.55 -3.48 -5.49
C ALA A 23 -0.63 -3.29 -4.28
N THR A 24 0.63 -2.94 -4.53
CA THR A 24 1.65 -2.81 -3.49
C THR A 24 2.22 -1.40 -3.45
N PHE A 25 2.12 -0.77 -2.28
CA PHE A 25 2.80 0.48 -1.95
C PHE A 25 4.11 0.17 -1.23
N TYR A 26 5.21 0.80 -1.65
CA TYR A 26 6.50 0.69 -0.96
C TYR A 26 6.76 1.97 -0.18
N PHE A 27 6.62 1.94 1.14
CA PHE A 27 6.91 3.10 2.00
C PHE A 27 8.31 3.02 2.59
N PRO A 28 9.05 4.11 2.76
CA PRO A 28 10.22 4.12 3.64
C PRO A 28 9.86 3.58 5.03
N VAL A 29 10.70 2.74 5.62
CA VAL A 29 10.43 2.13 6.96
C VAL A 29 10.18 3.20 8.03
N ARG A 30 10.81 4.37 7.92
CA ARG A 30 10.59 5.53 8.82
C ARG A 30 9.15 6.06 8.84
N LEU A 31 8.32 5.73 7.84
CA LEU A 31 6.91 6.14 7.78
C LEU A 31 5.97 5.02 8.27
N LEU A 32 6.49 3.94 8.85
CA LEU A 32 5.67 2.84 9.33
C LEU A 32 4.65 3.32 10.38
N ASP A 33 5.07 4.16 11.32
CA ASP A 33 4.17 4.68 12.35
C ASP A 33 3.04 5.52 11.75
N GLU A 34 3.31 6.31 10.71
CA GLU A 34 2.28 7.07 9.98
C GLU A 34 1.26 6.16 9.29
N ILE A 35 1.70 5.00 8.77
CA ILE A 35 0.80 4.01 8.17
C ILE A 35 -0.06 3.35 9.25
N LEU A 36 0.54 2.99 10.39
CA LEU A 36 -0.17 2.34 11.50
C LEU A 36 -1.12 3.29 12.24
N ALA A 37 -0.88 4.60 12.16
CA ALA A 37 -1.78 5.63 12.66
C ALA A 37 -3.01 5.86 11.76
N LEU A 38 -3.03 5.35 10.52
CA LEU A 38 -4.21 5.45 9.66
C LEU A 38 -5.39 4.67 10.27
N ASP A 39 -6.59 5.20 10.09
CA ASP A 39 -7.83 4.50 10.37
C ASP A 39 -8.10 3.46 9.28
N ILE A 40 -7.38 2.34 9.32
CA ILE A 40 -7.52 1.19 8.41
C ILE A 40 -7.72 -0.07 9.24
N GLN A 41 -8.23 -1.13 8.60
CA GLN A 41 -8.48 -2.42 9.25
C GLN A 41 -7.26 -2.93 10.03
N LYS A 42 -7.52 -3.46 11.22
CA LYS A 42 -6.48 -3.95 12.12
C LYS A 42 -5.69 -5.10 11.48
N GLU A 43 -6.39 -5.97 10.77
CA GLU A 43 -5.83 -7.11 10.04
C GLU A 43 -4.85 -6.63 8.95
N LEU A 44 -5.14 -5.50 8.31
CA LEU A 44 -4.24 -4.89 7.34
C LEU A 44 -2.98 -4.33 8.03
N LYS A 45 -3.12 -3.66 9.18
CA LYS A 45 -1.97 -3.19 9.96
C LYS A 45 -1.07 -4.35 10.40
N GLU A 46 -1.66 -5.43 10.90
CA GLU A 46 -0.94 -6.64 11.31
C GLU A 46 -0.21 -7.28 10.12
N LYS A 47 -0.87 -7.42 8.97
CA LYS A 47 -0.24 -7.90 7.72
C LYS A 47 0.92 -7.03 7.30
N ILE A 48 0.78 -5.70 7.37
CA ILE A 48 1.87 -4.76 7.05
C ILE A 48 3.04 -5.02 8.00
N VAL A 49 2.83 -5.03 9.32
CA VAL A 49 3.88 -5.26 10.32
C VAL A 49 4.59 -6.60 10.09
N ALA A 50 3.85 -7.68 9.84
CA ALA A 50 4.39 -9.01 9.59
C ALA A 50 5.15 -9.14 8.25
N THR A 51 4.87 -8.27 7.28
CA THR A 51 5.52 -8.30 5.96
C THR A 51 6.99 -7.89 6.07
N LYS A 52 7.89 -8.74 5.54
CA LYS A 52 9.33 -8.44 5.51
C LYS A 52 9.62 -7.18 4.71
N ASN A 53 10.61 -6.42 5.17
CA ASN A 53 11.08 -5.24 4.46
C ASN A 53 11.76 -5.64 3.15
N VAL A 54 11.65 -4.78 2.14
CA VAL A 54 12.42 -4.84 0.89
C VAL A 54 13.42 -3.70 0.93
N GLY A 55 14.66 -4.01 1.31
CA GLY A 55 15.68 -3.00 1.60
C GLY A 55 15.20 -2.02 2.69
N LYS A 56 15.19 -0.72 2.37
CA LYS A 56 14.71 0.35 3.27
C LYS A 56 13.20 0.63 3.15
N SER A 57 12.46 -0.24 2.46
CA SER A 57 11.02 -0.06 2.23
C SER A 57 10.19 -1.13 2.94
N LYS A 58 9.06 -0.69 3.49
CA LYS A 58 7.96 -1.51 3.99
C LYS A 58 6.90 -1.69 2.89
N PRO A 59 6.69 -2.92 2.36
CA PRO A 59 5.61 -3.18 1.43
C PRO A 59 4.26 -3.19 2.16
N CYS A 60 3.27 -2.53 1.56
CA CYS A 60 1.87 -2.57 1.96
C CYS A 60 1.06 -3.08 0.76
N THR A 61 0.67 -4.35 0.79
CA THR A 61 0.01 -5.03 -0.33
C THR A 61 -1.47 -5.21 -0.07
N PHE A 62 -2.27 -4.90 -1.08
CA PHE A 62 -3.72 -5.07 -1.12
C PHE A 62 -4.08 -6.11 -2.17
N GLU A 63 -4.97 -7.02 -1.80
CA GLU A 63 -5.72 -7.84 -2.75
C GLU A 63 -7.06 -7.15 -3.03
N ILE A 64 -7.17 -6.47 -4.16
CA ILE A 64 -8.38 -5.78 -4.55
C ILE A 64 -9.31 -6.81 -5.21
N ARG A 65 -10.26 -7.31 -4.42
CA ARG A 65 -11.30 -8.28 -4.83
C ARG A 65 -12.68 -7.65 -4.95
N ASP A 66 -12.93 -6.61 -4.15
CA ASP A 66 -14.20 -5.91 -4.06
C ASP A 66 -13.96 -4.43 -3.70
N GLN A 67 -15.05 -3.67 -3.65
CA GLN A 67 -15.01 -2.24 -3.38
C GLN A 67 -14.72 -1.89 -1.91
N GLN A 68 -14.90 -2.81 -0.96
CA GLN A 68 -14.67 -2.53 0.46
C GLN A 68 -13.17 -2.30 0.72
N VAL A 69 -12.31 -3.05 0.03
CA VAL A 69 -10.85 -2.88 0.08
C VAL A 69 -10.42 -1.48 -0.38
N LEU A 70 -11.21 -0.80 -1.22
CA LEU A 70 -10.86 0.50 -1.76
C LEU A 70 -10.83 1.60 -0.69
N VAL A 71 -11.62 1.48 0.37
CA VAL A 71 -11.66 2.47 1.46
C VAL A 71 -10.29 2.60 2.12
N ASP A 72 -9.69 1.48 2.51
CA ASP A 72 -8.37 1.47 3.14
C ASP A 72 -7.25 1.72 2.12
N PHE A 73 -7.41 1.21 0.90
CA PHE A 73 -6.50 1.45 -0.21
C PHE A 73 -6.34 2.95 -0.48
N GLU A 74 -7.44 3.71 -0.52
CA GLU A 74 -7.43 5.14 -0.73
C GLU A 74 -6.73 5.89 0.40
N LYS A 75 -6.99 5.53 1.66
CA LYS A 75 -6.30 6.12 2.82
C LYS A 75 -4.79 5.96 2.71
N VAL A 76 -4.31 4.75 2.39
CA VAL A 76 -2.88 4.46 2.19
C VAL A 76 -2.33 5.17 0.95
N MET A 77 -3.08 5.22 -0.15
CA MET A 77 -2.69 5.94 -1.36
C MET A 77 -2.51 7.44 -1.10
N GLN A 78 -3.41 8.08 -0.35
CA GLN A 78 -3.31 9.49 0.00
C GLN A 78 -2.08 9.77 0.85
N LEU A 79 -1.79 8.91 1.85
CA LEU A 79 -0.54 9.00 2.62
C LEU A 79 0.68 8.88 1.70
N LYS A 80 0.68 7.90 0.78
CA LYS A 80 1.77 7.71 -0.19
C LYS A 80 1.97 8.93 -1.08
N ILE A 81 0.89 9.58 -1.53
CA ILE A 81 0.96 10.79 -2.35
C ILE A 81 1.58 11.95 -1.56
N LYS A 82 1.20 12.12 -0.30
CA LYS A 82 1.66 13.20 0.59
C LYS A 82 3.10 13.03 1.10
N ALA A 83 3.53 11.79 1.34
CA ALA A 83 4.89 11.48 1.79
C ALA A 83 5.95 12.06 0.83
N LYS A 84 7.04 12.64 1.31
CA LYS A 84 8.16 13.08 0.45
C LYS A 84 9.15 11.94 0.23
#